data_AF-A0A939G7A4-F1
#
_entry.id   AF-A0A939G7A4-F1
#
_cell.length_a   1.000
_cell.length_b   1.000
_cell.length_c   1.000
_cell.angle_alpha   90.00
_cell.angle_beta   90.00
_cell.angle_gamma   90.00
#
_symmetry.space_group_name_H-M   'P 1'
#
loop_
_entity.id
_entity.type
_entity.pdbx_description
1 polymer ?
#
loop_
_entity_poly.entity_id
_entity_poly.type
_entity_poly.pdbx_seq_one_letter_code
_entity_poly.pdbx_strand_id
1 'polypeptide(L)'
;MKTITTLFLMAVAMAATAQTPSQEPTGIEKGTLGMAKATLEFLATDQKTFPAAKKTACVDCNTYADLSTFIKDNSLKKADGLVNDIKKHSLKLNDEFAADAFTSEGAVLDSLRKYVISRVTSGPERQHRTKLASYAAYQTKMMALAGGQNPEKAVAEQAGAADEATAEAAPTDEKDTPSAGGGSTWPLWVLSALSLMGVGYLYWLLMQSGRGGGAKADTSALETQVAGLLDDNRRLNMTLAELSNRLTMVEKRQTTATRPGEPNRPADLNRPADRAQPAGGQPPMANQPRQPQQGYGPMGNNPVNPGNVPATPPTPSQQPPAQAANQPGAGVAGASALRPTPPVTPPPSQREADLAANATSPAAVPLSVTPSPAAPVPPAPQPVAAASVAPTPVVPAAPVAPTRLFARTADLGNGFSVSGLSEQAERGMVYELELTSPQTAQFRISAAPEAQQVAMSDPYSYLSDACLYENQPNMQSGTVRIQTLTPGQLTLVGDKWQITEKARIGFV
;
A
#
# COMPACT_ATOMS: atom_id res chain seq x y z
N MET A 1 44.44 -64.96 5.77
CA MET A 1 44.06 -64.07 4.64
C MET A 1 42.54 -63.95 4.53
N LYS A 2 41.85 -63.26 5.47
CA LYS A 2 40.36 -63.17 5.44
C LYS A 2 39.75 -61.94 6.15
N THR A 3 40.52 -60.87 6.37
CA THR A 3 40.09 -59.74 7.23
C THR A 3 40.39 -58.34 6.66
N ILE A 4 40.63 -58.21 5.34
CA ILE A 4 41.00 -56.90 4.73
C ILE A 4 39.92 -56.38 3.75
N THR A 5 38.92 -57.19 3.37
CA THR A 5 38.00 -56.84 2.27
C THR A 5 36.74 -56.11 2.72
N THR A 6 36.47 -55.97 4.03
CA THR A 6 35.22 -55.37 4.53
C THR A 6 35.34 -53.89 4.89
N LEU A 7 36.55 -53.31 4.89
CA LEU A 7 36.75 -51.89 5.24
C LEU A 7 36.67 -50.94 4.03
N PHE A 8 36.70 -51.47 2.80
CA PHE A 8 36.69 -50.65 1.58
C PHE A 8 35.28 -50.35 1.04
N LEU A 9 34.23 -50.97 1.61
CA LEU A 9 32.84 -50.74 1.21
C LEU A 9 32.08 -49.69 2.06
N MET A 10 32.70 -49.12 3.10
CA MET A 10 32.10 -48.02 3.87
C MET A 10 32.60 -46.62 3.48
N ALA A 11 33.56 -46.49 2.56
CA ALA A 11 34.10 -45.19 2.13
C ALA A 11 33.37 -44.55 0.94
N VAL A 12 32.38 -45.23 0.34
CA VAL A 12 31.69 -44.76 -0.88
C VAL A 12 30.29 -44.14 -0.59
N ALA A 13 29.86 -44.10 0.67
CA ALA A 13 28.52 -43.62 1.03
C ALA A 13 28.44 -42.13 1.49
N MET A 14 29.53 -41.36 1.46
CA MET A 14 29.55 -39.98 2.01
C MET A 14 29.67 -38.83 1.00
N ALA A 15 29.60 -39.08 -0.31
CA ALA A 15 29.71 -38.03 -1.33
C ALA A 15 28.41 -37.72 -2.09
N ALA A 16 27.26 -38.05 -1.52
CA ALA A 16 25.96 -37.58 -2.01
C ALA A 16 25.49 -36.37 -1.16
N THR A 17 26.33 -35.35 -1.02
CA THR A 17 25.82 -34.02 -0.64
C THR A 17 24.96 -33.56 -1.81
N ALA A 18 23.64 -33.61 -1.62
CA ALA A 18 22.66 -33.09 -2.55
C ALA A 18 23.13 -31.71 -3.05
N GLN A 19 23.56 -31.66 -4.31
CA GLN A 19 23.63 -30.41 -5.05
C GLN A 19 22.19 -29.99 -5.25
N THR A 20 21.63 -29.26 -4.27
CA THR A 20 20.41 -28.51 -4.50
C THR A 20 20.72 -27.61 -5.70
N PRO A 21 20.03 -27.78 -6.84
CA PRO A 21 20.28 -26.94 -8.01
C PRO A 21 20.17 -25.50 -7.53
N SER A 22 21.17 -24.67 -7.87
CA SER A 22 21.19 -23.26 -7.54
C SER A 22 19.89 -22.66 -8.06
N GLN A 23 18.93 -22.47 -7.17
CA GLN A 23 17.60 -21.99 -7.50
C GLN A 23 17.81 -20.58 -8.07
N GLU A 24 17.37 -20.34 -9.31
CA GLU A 24 17.47 -19.00 -9.88
C GLU A 24 16.78 -18.01 -8.91
N PRO A 25 17.44 -16.90 -8.57
CA PRO A 25 16.90 -15.97 -7.60
C PRO A 25 15.54 -15.48 -8.06
N THR A 26 14.55 -15.58 -7.17
CA THR A 26 13.19 -15.15 -7.45
C THR A 26 13.16 -13.65 -7.77
N GLY A 27 12.11 -13.18 -8.44
CA GLY A 27 11.94 -11.75 -8.74
C GLY A 27 12.02 -10.86 -7.49
N ILE A 28 11.47 -11.34 -6.36
CA ILE A 28 11.56 -10.68 -5.04
C ILE A 28 13.00 -10.57 -4.56
N GLU A 29 13.80 -11.64 -4.66
CA GLU A 29 15.21 -11.62 -4.25
C GLU A 29 16.03 -10.64 -5.10
N LYS A 30 15.79 -10.62 -6.41
CA LYS A 30 16.42 -9.68 -7.33
C LYS A 30 16.04 -8.23 -7.01
N GLY A 31 14.76 -7.96 -6.75
CA GLY A 31 14.27 -6.65 -6.33
C GLY A 31 14.88 -6.21 -5.00
N THR A 32 14.92 -7.10 -4.01
CA THR A 32 15.52 -6.86 -2.68
C THR A 32 17.00 -6.52 -2.78
N LEU A 33 17.77 -7.31 -3.54
CA LEU A 33 19.19 -7.06 -3.77
C LEU A 33 19.39 -5.71 -4.47
N GLY A 34 18.57 -5.41 -5.48
CA GLY A 34 18.58 -4.12 -6.17
C GLY A 34 18.31 -2.94 -5.23
N MET A 35 17.38 -3.08 -4.30
CA MET A 35 17.08 -2.05 -3.29
C MET A 35 18.25 -1.86 -2.33
N ALA A 36 18.83 -2.95 -1.81
CA ALA A 36 20.02 -2.88 -0.98
C ALA A 36 21.19 -2.18 -1.71
N LYS A 37 21.41 -2.52 -2.98
CA LYS A 37 22.41 -1.87 -3.85
C LYS A 37 22.15 -0.37 -3.99
N ALA A 38 20.94 0.03 -4.38
CA ALA A 38 20.56 1.43 -4.53
C ALA A 38 20.74 2.23 -3.23
N THR A 39 20.43 1.62 -2.08
CA THR A 39 20.64 2.23 -0.77
C THR A 39 22.12 2.44 -0.47
N LEU A 40 23.00 1.48 -0.76
CA LEU A 40 24.44 1.63 -0.53
C LEU A 40 25.06 2.71 -1.41
N GLU A 41 24.66 2.79 -2.68
CA GLU A 41 25.10 3.84 -3.60
C GLU A 41 24.65 5.22 -3.12
N PHE A 42 23.41 5.33 -2.63
CA PHE A 42 22.92 6.56 -2.02
C PHE A 42 23.73 6.94 -0.76
N LEU A 43 23.97 6.00 0.16
CA LEU A 43 24.78 6.25 1.36
C LEU A 43 26.22 6.63 1.04
N ALA A 44 26.79 6.13 -0.07
CA ALA A 44 28.11 6.53 -0.53
C ALA A 44 28.20 8.01 -0.96
N THR A 45 27.06 8.66 -1.25
CA THR A 45 26.99 10.11 -1.53
C THR A 45 26.83 10.97 -0.27
N ASP A 46 26.52 10.39 0.89
CA ASP A 46 26.33 11.10 2.15
C ASP A 46 27.67 11.39 2.86
N GLN A 47 28.36 12.42 2.38
CA GLN A 47 29.64 12.90 2.93
C GLN A 47 29.54 13.48 4.36
N LYS A 48 28.31 13.75 4.83
CA LYS A 48 28.10 14.27 6.19
C LYS A 48 28.14 13.14 7.22
N THR A 49 27.54 11.99 6.91
CA THR A 49 27.53 10.84 7.83
C THR A 49 28.75 9.94 7.65
N PHE A 50 29.25 9.81 6.42
CA PHE A 50 30.34 8.91 6.06
C PHE A 50 31.54 9.68 5.53
N PRO A 51 32.77 9.18 5.71
CA PRO A 51 33.91 9.73 4.98
C PRO A 51 33.66 9.63 3.47
N ALA A 52 34.33 10.48 2.70
CA ALA A 52 34.22 10.46 1.24
C ALA A 52 34.45 9.04 0.70
N ALA A 53 33.42 8.49 0.05
CA ALA A 53 33.45 7.15 -0.50
C ALA A 53 34.50 7.06 -1.63
N LYS A 54 35.25 5.96 -1.68
CA LYS A 54 36.20 5.68 -2.77
C LYS A 54 35.49 5.43 -4.10
N LYS A 55 34.30 4.83 -4.04
CA LYS A 55 33.44 4.49 -5.17
C LYS A 55 32.00 4.84 -4.82
N THR A 56 31.34 5.62 -5.67
CA THR A 56 29.94 6.04 -5.48
C THR A 56 28.92 5.04 -6.04
N ALA A 57 29.35 4.15 -6.94
CA ALA A 57 28.51 3.15 -7.57
C ALA A 57 29.12 1.75 -7.45
N CYS A 58 28.28 0.71 -7.34
CA CYS A 58 28.74 -0.67 -7.40
C CYS A 58 28.32 -1.35 -8.70
N VAL A 59 29.12 -1.22 -9.75
CA VAL A 59 28.78 -1.74 -11.09
C VAL A 59 28.55 -3.25 -11.04
N ASP A 60 29.49 -4.00 -10.46
CA ASP A 60 29.51 -5.48 -10.50
C ASP A 60 28.89 -6.15 -9.26
N CYS A 61 28.15 -5.41 -8.43
CA CYS A 61 27.45 -6.02 -7.30
C CYS A 61 26.22 -6.79 -7.77
N ASN A 62 26.33 -8.12 -7.82
CA ASN A 62 25.27 -9.06 -8.16
C ASN A 62 24.90 -10.01 -7.02
N THR A 63 25.67 -9.98 -5.92
CA THR A 63 25.44 -10.79 -4.73
C THR A 63 25.56 -9.94 -3.47
N TYR A 64 25.02 -10.43 -2.35
CA TYR A 64 25.21 -9.80 -1.04
C TYR A 64 26.69 -9.80 -0.59
N ALA A 65 27.50 -10.75 -1.07
CA ALA A 65 28.93 -10.76 -0.81
C ALA A 65 29.63 -9.56 -1.47
N ASP A 66 29.25 -9.23 -2.71
CA ASP A 66 29.77 -8.06 -3.42
C ASP A 66 29.39 -6.76 -2.71
N LEU A 67 28.14 -6.68 -2.20
CA LEU A 67 27.69 -5.53 -1.40
C LEU A 67 28.51 -5.36 -0.12
N SER A 68 28.86 -6.45 0.57
CA SER A 68 29.72 -6.38 1.76
C SER A 68 31.14 -5.91 1.41
N THR A 69 31.69 -6.34 0.28
CA THR A 69 32.98 -5.83 -0.23
C THR A 69 32.88 -4.33 -0.52
N PHE A 70 31.82 -3.88 -1.19
CA PHE A 70 31.58 -2.45 -1.46
C PHE A 70 31.46 -1.61 -0.17
N ILE A 71 30.81 -2.14 0.87
CA ILE A 71 30.70 -1.48 2.18
C ILE A 71 32.07 -1.30 2.83
N LYS A 72 32.91 -2.34 2.80
CA LYS A 72 34.27 -2.32 3.36
C LYS A 72 35.16 -1.35 2.61
N ASP A 73 35.15 -1.40 1.28
CA ASP A 73 35.94 -0.51 0.41
C ASP A 73 35.65 0.97 0.69
N ASN A 74 34.38 1.30 0.94
CA ASN A 74 33.90 2.67 1.18
C ASN A 74 33.79 3.04 2.66
N SER A 75 34.14 2.15 3.59
CA SER A 75 34.06 2.41 5.04
C SER A 75 32.68 2.87 5.52
N LEU A 76 31.60 2.33 4.93
CA LEU A 76 30.21 2.68 5.27
C LEU A 76 29.81 2.04 6.61
N LYS A 77 30.07 2.73 7.72
CA LYS A 77 29.79 2.22 9.07
C LYS A 77 28.32 1.82 9.24
N LYS A 78 28.07 0.64 9.80
CA LYS A 78 26.73 0.07 10.04
C LYS A 78 25.92 -0.28 8.77
N ALA A 79 26.49 -0.12 7.58
CA ALA A 79 25.79 -0.47 6.34
C ALA A 79 25.60 -1.98 6.18
N ASP A 80 26.51 -2.81 6.71
CA ASP A 80 26.31 -4.29 6.73
C ASP A 80 25.05 -4.66 7.52
N GLY A 81 24.81 -3.99 8.66
CA GLY A 81 23.61 -4.18 9.45
C GLY A 81 22.35 -3.79 8.69
N LEU A 82 22.40 -2.72 7.91
CA LEU A 82 21.27 -2.30 7.07
C LEU A 82 20.97 -3.31 5.97
N VAL A 83 21.98 -3.84 5.27
CA VAL A 83 21.80 -4.86 4.23
C VAL A 83 21.18 -6.14 4.83
N ASN A 84 21.65 -6.56 6.01
CA ASN A 84 21.07 -7.69 6.72
C ASN A 84 19.63 -7.43 7.18
N ASP A 85 19.32 -6.22 7.66
CA ASP A 85 17.96 -5.81 8.02
C ASP A 85 17.02 -5.87 6.80
N ILE A 86 17.45 -5.35 5.64
CA ILE A 86 16.69 -5.39 4.38
C ILE A 86 16.43 -6.84 3.95
N LYS A 87 17.48 -7.67 3.95
CA LYS A 87 17.37 -9.10 3.61
C LYS A 87 16.40 -9.82 4.56
N LYS A 88 16.54 -9.63 5.87
CA LYS A 88 15.67 -10.24 6.87
C LYS A 88 14.22 -9.79 6.72
N HIS A 89 13.99 -8.50 6.45
CA HIS A 89 12.65 -7.96 6.26
C HIS A 89 12.01 -8.52 4.98
N SER A 90 12.77 -8.66 3.90
CA SER A 90 12.27 -9.29 2.66
C SER A 90 11.83 -10.74 2.86
N LEU A 91 12.57 -11.52 3.65
CA LEU A 91 12.20 -12.90 3.98
C LEU A 91 10.91 -12.93 4.81
N LYS A 92 10.77 -12.03 5.80
CA LYS A 92 9.55 -11.92 6.60
C LYS A 92 8.35 -11.57 5.73
N LEU A 93 8.49 -10.61 4.82
CA LEU A 93 7.40 -10.24 3.91
C LEU A 93 7.08 -11.41 2.97
N ASN A 94 8.08 -12.14 2.49
CA ASN A 94 7.83 -13.32 1.66
C ASN A 94 7.07 -14.41 2.43
N ASP A 95 7.38 -14.65 3.71
CA ASP A 95 6.64 -15.63 4.52
C ASP A 95 5.19 -15.16 4.81
N GLU A 96 5.01 -13.88 5.12
CA GLU A 96 3.71 -13.27 5.42
C GLU A 96 2.80 -13.24 4.18
N PHE A 97 3.37 -12.94 3.01
CA PHE A 97 2.64 -12.89 1.75
C PHE A 97 2.55 -14.24 1.03
N ALA A 98 3.43 -15.20 1.28
CA ALA A 98 3.28 -16.56 0.75
C ALA A 98 2.03 -17.26 1.29
N ALA A 99 1.54 -16.84 2.46
CA ALA A 99 0.26 -17.30 3.01
C ALA A 99 -0.94 -16.74 2.23
N ASP A 100 -0.82 -15.53 1.68
CA ASP A 100 -1.85 -14.87 0.88
C ASP A 100 -1.51 -15.00 -0.61
N ALA A 101 -1.97 -16.09 -1.23
CA ALA A 101 -1.69 -16.54 -2.61
C ALA A 101 -1.93 -15.54 -3.77
N PHE A 102 -2.32 -14.29 -3.46
CA PHE A 102 -2.67 -13.25 -4.43
C PHE A 102 -1.88 -11.95 -4.25
N THR A 103 -0.89 -11.91 -3.36
CA THR A 103 -0.09 -10.70 -3.22
C THR A 103 0.86 -10.59 -4.41
N SER A 104 0.69 -9.56 -5.23
CA SER A 104 1.58 -9.32 -6.36
C SER A 104 3.00 -9.04 -5.85
N GLU A 105 4.01 -9.56 -6.55
CA GLU A 105 5.43 -9.30 -6.27
C GLU A 105 5.71 -7.81 -6.05
N GLY A 106 5.03 -6.94 -6.82
CA GLY A 106 5.12 -5.49 -6.68
C GLY A 106 4.66 -4.95 -5.32
N ALA A 107 3.63 -5.54 -4.69
CA ALA A 107 3.18 -5.10 -3.37
C ALA A 107 4.19 -5.48 -2.26
N VAL A 108 4.81 -6.66 -2.36
CA VAL A 108 5.89 -7.09 -1.46
C VAL A 108 7.06 -6.12 -1.54
N LEU A 109 7.50 -5.82 -2.77
CA LEU A 109 8.62 -4.91 -3.01
C LEU A 109 8.27 -3.45 -2.65
N ASP A 110 7.02 -3.00 -2.83
CA ASP A 110 6.60 -1.67 -2.40
C ASP A 110 6.63 -1.50 -0.87
N SER A 111 6.19 -2.54 -0.14
CA SER A 111 6.29 -2.57 1.32
C SER A 111 7.77 -2.51 1.76
N LEU A 112 8.62 -3.32 1.14
CA LEU A 112 10.06 -3.29 1.37
C LEU A 112 10.66 -1.91 1.07
N ARG A 113 10.31 -1.28 -0.05
CA ARG A 113 10.73 0.07 -0.44
C ARG A 113 10.43 1.09 0.66
N LYS A 114 9.19 1.13 1.15
CA LYS A 114 8.76 2.04 2.23
C LYS A 114 9.59 1.81 3.49
N TYR A 115 9.79 0.55 3.88
CA TYR A 115 10.63 0.19 5.00
C TYR A 115 12.08 0.69 4.83
N VAL A 116 12.71 0.43 3.68
CA VAL A 116 14.10 0.83 3.42
C VAL A 116 14.26 2.36 3.42
N ILE A 117 13.38 3.08 2.73
CA ILE A 117 13.41 4.56 2.69
C ILE A 117 13.27 5.12 4.11
N SER A 118 12.28 4.65 4.88
CA SER A 118 12.08 5.07 6.27
C SER A 118 13.32 4.75 7.11
N ARG A 119 13.89 3.56 6.99
CA ARG A 119 15.09 3.17 7.75
C ARG A 119 16.30 4.06 7.43
N VAL A 120 16.44 4.50 6.19
CA VAL A 120 17.57 5.32 5.73
C VAL A 120 17.43 6.78 6.14
N THR A 121 16.21 7.32 6.22
CA THR A 121 15.95 8.75 6.45
C THR A 121 15.38 9.09 7.82
N SER A 122 14.87 8.11 8.58
CA SER A 122 14.30 8.34 9.91
C SER A 122 15.36 8.58 10.98
N GLY A 123 15.03 9.46 11.91
CA GLY A 123 15.87 9.84 13.03
C GLY A 123 16.60 11.17 12.81
N PRO A 124 16.91 11.90 13.88
CA PRO A 124 17.42 13.27 13.82
C PRO A 124 18.75 13.36 13.06
N GLU A 125 19.60 12.34 13.18
CA GLU A 125 20.90 12.27 12.49
C GLU A 125 20.79 11.95 10.99
N ARG A 126 19.62 11.53 10.50
CA ARG A 126 19.44 11.06 9.12
C ARG A 126 18.53 11.95 8.28
N GLN A 127 17.82 12.89 8.89
CA GLN A 127 16.92 13.81 8.19
C GLN A 127 17.62 14.65 7.13
N HIS A 128 18.92 14.97 7.29
CA HIS A 128 19.64 15.71 6.24
C HIS A 128 19.75 14.94 4.92
N ARG A 129 19.61 13.60 4.95
CA ARG A 129 19.70 12.76 3.75
C ARG A 129 18.59 13.06 2.75
N THR A 130 17.43 13.51 3.21
CA THR A 130 16.33 13.90 2.30
C THR A 130 16.64 15.18 1.53
N LYS A 131 17.64 15.97 1.97
CA LYS A 131 18.11 17.19 1.31
C LYS A 131 19.32 16.98 0.40
N LEU A 132 19.84 15.76 0.31
CA LEU A 132 20.95 15.44 -0.60
C LEU A 132 20.43 15.48 -2.04
N ALA A 133 21.21 16.06 -2.96
CA ALA A 133 20.86 16.11 -4.39
C ALA A 133 20.62 14.70 -5.00
N SER A 134 21.29 13.68 -4.48
CA SER A 134 21.15 12.28 -4.88
C SER A 134 19.88 11.59 -4.36
N TYR A 135 19.15 12.19 -3.41
CA TYR A 135 17.98 11.57 -2.77
C TYR A 135 16.82 11.38 -3.75
N ALA A 136 16.62 12.36 -4.61
CA ALA A 136 15.64 12.35 -5.70
C ALA A 136 15.82 11.11 -6.60
N ALA A 137 17.02 10.94 -7.15
CA ALA A 137 17.38 9.79 -7.98
C ALA A 137 17.26 8.45 -7.21
N TYR A 138 17.62 8.44 -5.93
CA TYR A 138 17.48 7.27 -5.07
C TYR A 138 16.01 6.84 -4.91
N GLN A 139 15.08 7.76 -4.63
CA GLN A 139 13.65 7.44 -4.53
C GLN A 139 13.09 6.85 -5.84
N THR A 140 13.46 7.46 -6.97
CA THR A 140 13.05 6.99 -8.30
C THR A 140 13.58 5.58 -8.59
N LYS A 141 14.85 5.31 -8.29
CA LYS A 141 15.45 3.98 -8.42
C LYS A 141 14.76 2.95 -7.54
N MET A 142 14.44 3.30 -6.29
CA MET A 142 13.71 2.44 -5.36
C MET A 142 12.28 2.13 -5.83
N MET A 143 11.60 3.09 -6.45
CA MET A 143 10.26 2.89 -7.03
C MET A 143 10.29 1.97 -8.26
N ALA A 144 11.29 2.15 -9.13
CA ALA A 144 11.49 1.29 -10.29
C ALA A 144 11.73 -0.18 -9.89
N LEU A 145 12.55 -0.38 -8.86
CA LEU A 145 12.85 -1.70 -8.30
C LEU A 145 11.64 -2.36 -7.62
N ALA A 146 10.62 -1.58 -7.23
CA ALA A 146 9.38 -2.08 -6.67
C ALA A 146 8.34 -2.49 -7.72
N GLY A 147 8.69 -2.50 -9.02
CA GLY A 147 7.75 -2.79 -10.09
C GLY A 147 6.82 -1.61 -10.42
N GLY A 148 7.13 -0.40 -9.96
CA GLY A 148 6.42 0.81 -10.36
C GLY A 148 6.54 1.03 -11.87
N GLN A 149 5.42 0.99 -12.58
CA GLN A 149 5.37 1.27 -14.02
C GLN A 149 5.77 2.74 -14.25
N ASN A 150 6.86 2.97 -14.98
CA ASN A 150 7.45 4.25 -15.39
C ASN A 150 8.50 4.90 -14.46
N PRO A 151 9.72 4.33 -14.38
CA PRO A 151 10.90 5.08 -13.96
C PRO A 151 11.13 6.35 -14.80
N GLU A 152 10.83 6.32 -16.11
CA GLU A 152 11.09 7.43 -17.03
C GLU A 152 10.23 8.66 -16.75
N LYS A 153 8.97 8.47 -16.32
CA LYS A 153 8.09 9.58 -15.94
C LYS A 153 8.58 10.28 -14.66
N ALA A 154 9.09 9.51 -13.70
CA ALA A 154 9.64 10.05 -12.46
C ALA A 154 10.99 10.78 -12.68
N VAL A 155 11.83 10.31 -13.61
CA VAL A 155 13.07 11.01 -13.99
C VAL A 155 12.77 12.31 -14.74
N ALA A 156 11.78 12.33 -15.64
CA ALA A 156 11.40 13.53 -16.37
C ALA A 156 10.82 14.63 -15.45
N GLU A 157 10.03 14.25 -14.45
CA GLU A 157 9.47 15.18 -13.46
C GLU A 157 10.54 15.73 -12.50
N GLN A 158 11.61 14.97 -12.25
CA GLN A 158 12.76 15.41 -11.43
C GLN A 158 13.80 16.25 -12.17
N ALA A 159 14.02 16.00 -13.47
CA ALA A 159 14.93 16.83 -14.27
C ALA A 159 14.47 18.30 -14.26
N GLY A 160 13.15 18.54 -14.29
CA GLY A 160 12.59 19.89 -14.15
C GLY A 160 12.88 20.55 -12.79
N ALA A 161 12.93 19.78 -11.69
CA ALA A 161 13.14 20.31 -10.35
C ALA A 161 14.63 20.58 -10.01
N ALA A 162 15.56 19.86 -10.64
CA ALA A 162 17.01 20.05 -10.43
C ALA A 162 17.55 21.28 -11.18
N ASP A 163 16.97 21.60 -12.34
CA ASP A 163 17.31 22.80 -13.11
C ASP A 163 16.84 24.09 -12.40
N GLU A 164 15.75 24.03 -11.63
CA GLU A 164 15.25 25.17 -10.85
C GLU A 164 16.14 25.49 -9.62
N ALA A 165 16.75 24.48 -8.99
CA ALA A 165 17.65 24.67 -7.85
C ALA A 165 19.07 25.14 -8.24
N THR A 166 19.47 24.98 -9.52
CA THR A 166 20.79 25.40 -10.01
C THR A 166 20.75 26.82 -10.62
N ALA A 167 19.57 27.32 -11.00
CA ALA A 167 19.41 28.65 -11.58
C ALA A 167 19.53 29.81 -10.58
N GLU A 168 19.48 29.56 -9.26
CA GLU A 168 19.57 30.62 -8.22
C GLU A 168 20.99 30.81 -7.64
N ALA A 169 22.00 30.17 -8.22
CA ALA A 169 23.40 30.28 -7.79
C ALA A 169 24.37 30.49 -8.96
N ALA A 170 24.14 31.52 -9.77
CA ALA A 170 25.17 32.02 -10.70
C ALA A 170 25.87 33.24 -10.07
N PRO A 171 27.21 33.23 -9.89
CA PRO A 171 27.97 34.42 -9.52
C PRO A 171 28.08 35.35 -10.73
N THR A 172 27.53 36.56 -10.64
CA THR A 172 27.82 37.62 -11.60
C THR A 172 29.23 38.16 -11.35
N ASP A 173 30.15 37.79 -12.23
CA ASP A 173 31.50 38.32 -12.31
C ASP A 173 31.45 39.81 -12.71
N GLU A 174 32.06 40.65 -11.89
CA GLU A 174 32.14 42.10 -12.01
C GLU A 174 33.24 42.48 -13.01
N LYS A 175 32.89 43.23 -14.06
CA LYS A 175 33.87 44.05 -14.80
C LYS A 175 33.28 45.40 -15.18
N ASP A 176 33.60 46.38 -14.34
CA ASP A 176 33.68 47.84 -14.53
C ASP A 176 32.93 48.47 -15.72
N THR A 177 31.86 49.23 -15.43
CA THR A 177 31.56 50.53 -16.09
C THR A 177 30.65 51.37 -15.17
N PRO A 178 30.91 52.68 -14.95
CA PRO A 178 30.14 53.48 -14.01
C PRO A 178 28.91 54.09 -14.70
N SER A 179 27.71 53.88 -14.15
CA SER A 179 26.56 54.74 -14.42
C SER A 179 25.69 54.88 -13.18
N ALA A 180 25.46 56.14 -12.81
CA ALA A 180 24.79 56.58 -11.60
C ALA A 180 23.29 56.23 -11.58
N GLY A 181 22.76 55.91 -10.39
CA GLY A 181 21.31 55.81 -10.18
C GLY A 181 20.87 55.20 -8.84
N GLY A 182 20.91 56.01 -7.77
CA GLY A 182 19.99 55.99 -6.61
C GLY A 182 19.61 54.65 -5.95
N GLY A 183 20.41 54.21 -4.97
CA GLY A 183 20.07 53.10 -4.06
C GLY A 183 19.38 53.57 -2.77
N SER A 184 18.30 52.90 -2.38
CA SER A 184 17.86 52.79 -0.98
C SER A 184 18.47 51.50 -0.39
N THR A 185 19.75 51.61 -0.03
CA THR A 185 20.49 50.55 0.67
C THR A 185 19.98 50.40 2.09
N TRP A 186 19.09 49.43 2.32
CA TRP A 186 18.96 48.85 3.66
C TRP A 186 20.24 48.10 3.95
N PRO A 187 20.95 48.42 5.04
CA PRO A 187 22.29 47.91 5.20
C PRO A 187 22.24 46.42 5.62
N LEU A 188 23.03 45.60 4.92
CA LEU A 188 23.16 44.15 5.05
C LEU A 188 23.48 43.64 6.48
N TRP A 189 23.86 44.52 7.42
CA TRP A 189 24.00 44.15 8.83
C TRP A 189 22.66 43.84 9.52
N VAL A 190 21.53 44.34 9.00
CA VAL A 190 20.20 44.09 9.58
C VAL A 190 19.80 42.61 9.46
N LEU A 191 20.15 41.94 8.35
CA LEU A 191 19.88 40.51 8.15
C LEU A 191 20.77 39.62 9.03
N SER A 192 22.02 40.03 9.29
CA SER A 192 22.90 39.31 10.23
C SER A 192 22.44 39.47 11.69
N ALA A 193 21.85 40.61 12.05
CA ALA A 193 21.32 40.84 13.40
C ALA A 193 20.05 40.02 13.67
N LEU A 194 19.18 39.82 12.67
CA LEU A 194 17.98 38.98 12.77
C LEU A 194 18.33 37.49 12.93
N SER A 195 19.36 37.01 12.26
CA SER A 195 19.86 35.62 12.42
C SER A 195 20.42 35.37 13.84
N LEU A 196 21.19 36.33 14.38
CA LEU A 196 21.72 36.24 15.74
C LEU A 196 20.63 36.36 16.82
N MET A 197 19.59 37.18 16.60
CA MET A 197 18.42 37.18 17.50
C MET A 197 17.68 35.85 17.49
N GLY A 198 17.52 35.20 16.33
CA GLY A 198 16.88 33.89 16.22
C GLY A 198 17.62 32.79 17.00
N VAL A 199 18.96 32.75 16.89
CA VAL A 199 19.79 31.79 17.63
C VAL A 199 19.82 32.12 19.13
N GLY A 200 19.87 33.41 19.49
CA GLY A 200 19.79 33.86 20.88
C GLY A 200 18.46 33.51 21.54
N TYR A 201 17.35 33.62 20.82
CA TYR A 201 16.01 33.25 21.30
C TYR A 201 15.88 31.73 21.52
N LEU A 202 16.44 30.91 20.62
CA LEU A 202 16.49 29.45 20.77
C LEU A 202 17.35 29.03 21.97
N TYR A 203 18.50 29.67 22.17
CA TYR A 203 19.38 29.41 23.31
C TYR A 203 18.73 29.85 24.64
N TRP A 204 18.01 30.96 24.64
CA TRP A 204 17.23 31.44 25.79
C TRP A 204 16.07 30.50 26.15
N LEU A 205 15.34 29.97 25.16
CA LEU A 205 14.32 28.92 25.36
C LEU A 205 14.92 27.64 25.95
N LEU A 206 16.10 27.23 25.47
CA LEU A 206 16.80 26.08 26.03
C LEU A 206 17.23 26.32 27.49
N MET A 207 17.70 27.52 27.83
CA MET A 207 18.05 27.87 29.21
C MET A 207 16.83 27.97 30.14
N GLN A 208 15.66 28.40 29.66
CA GLN A 208 14.43 28.36 30.45
C GLN A 208 13.99 26.92 30.77
N SER A 209 14.20 25.97 29.85
CA SER A 209 13.85 24.56 30.09
C SER A 209 14.74 23.86 31.13
N GLY A 210 15.93 24.40 31.42
CA GLY A 210 16.92 23.78 32.31
C GLY A 210 16.94 24.31 33.75
N ARG A 211 16.18 25.36 34.09
CA ARG A 211 16.29 26.03 35.39
C ARG A 211 14.96 26.09 36.14
N GLY A 212 14.57 24.95 36.70
CA GLY A 212 13.83 24.90 37.96
C GLY A 212 12.35 24.49 37.90
N GLY A 213 12.06 23.36 38.54
CA GLY A 213 10.93 23.25 39.47
C GLY A 213 9.56 22.91 38.91
N GLY A 214 9.25 21.61 38.85
CA GLY A 214 8.04 21.06 39.46
C GLY A 214 6.66 21.57 39.05
N ALA A 215 6.48 22.19 37.89
CA ALA A 215 5.15 22.45 37.35
C ALA A 215 4.73 21.27 36.46
N LYS A 216 3.65 20.59 36.84
CA LYS A 216 2.90 19.69 35.94
C LYS A 216 2.39 20.54 34.77
N ALA A 217 3.19 20.66 33.72
CA ALA A 217 2.74 21.28 32.49
C ALA A 217 1.65 20.38 31.90
N ASP A 218 0.49 20.97 31.64
CA ASP A 218 -0.69 20.33 31.07
C ASP A 218 -0.38 19.65 29.73
N THR A 219 -0.03 18.36 29.79
CA THR A 219 0.09 17.47 28.63
C THR A 219 -1.21 17.38 27.83
N SER A 220 -2.34 17.70 28.46
CA SER A 220 -3.67 17.76 27.83
C SER A 220 -3.77 18.82 26.72
N ALA A 221 -3.06 19.95 26.85
CA ALA A 221 -3.07 20.99 25.82
C ALA A 221 -2.31 20.53 24.55
N LEU A 222 -1.21 19.79 24.74
CA LEU A 222 -0.42 19.24 23.63
C LEU A 222 -1.17 18.10 22.94
N GLU A 223 -1.83 17.21 23.70
CA GLU A 223 -2.68 16.15 23.14
C GLU A 223 -3.87 16.72 22.34
N THR A 224 -4.49 17.79 22.83
CA THR A 224 -5.56 18.48 22.10
C THR A 224 -5.05 19.09 20.79
N GLN A 225 -3.83 19.65 20.79
CA GLN A 225 -3.21 20.21 19.60
C GLN A 225 -2.84 19.13 18.57
N VAL A 226 -2.34 17.98 19.02
CA VAL A 226 -2.04 16.83 18.16
C VAL A 226 -3.32 16.23 17.57
N ALA A 227 -4.40 16.13 18.35
CA ALA A 227 -5.69 15.67 17.88
C ALA A 227 -6.27 16.60 16.79
N GLY A 228 -6.14 17.92 16.96
CA GLY A 228 -6.54 18.91 15.94
C GLY A 228 -5.76 18.77 14.63
N LEU A 229 -4.44 18.60 14.71
CA LEU A 229 -3.60 18.38 13.51
C LEU A 229 -3.93 17.08 12.77
N LEU A 230 -4.34 16.04 13.49
CA LEU A 230 -4.76 14.75 12.92
C LEU A 230 -6.09 14.88 12.16
N ASP A 231 -7.02 15.67 12.70
CA ASP A 231 -8.32 15.93 12.08
C ASP A 231 -8.19 16.83 10.83
N ASP A 232 -7.33 17.85 10.89
CA ASP A 232 -6.99 18.68 9.73
C ASP A 232 -6.37 17.85 8.59
N ASN A 233 -5.51 16.88 8.92
CA ASN A 233 -4.92 15.98 7.93
C ASN A 233 -5.98 15.06 7.29
N ARG A 234 -6.95 14.56 8.07
CA ARG A 234 -8.10 13.81 7.53
C ARG A 234 -8.95 14.69 6.61
N ARG A 235 -9.22 15.93 6.99
CA ARG A 235 -9.99 16.88 6.19
C ARG A 235 -9.31 17.21 4.86
N LEU A 236 -7.98 17.40 4.86
CA LEU A 236 -7.18 17.59 3.66
C LEU A 236 -7.20 16.36 2.74
N ASN A 237 -7.16 15.14 3.30
CA ASN A 237 -7.29 13.93 2.48
C ASN A 237 -8.68 13.81 1.83
N MET A 238 -9.75 14.24 2.52
CA MET A 238 -11.09 14.29 1.92
C MET A 238 -11.21 15.32 0.79
N THR A 239 -10.60 16.51 0.92
CA THR A 239 -10.63 17.51 -0.16
C THR A 239 -9.82 17.06 -1.37
N LEU A 240 -8.72 16.34 -1.16
CA LEU A 240 -7.91 15.77 -2.22
C LEU A 240 -8.66 14.65 -2.98
N ALA A 241 -9.41 13.82 -2.25
CA ALA A 241 -10.32 12.83 -2.85
C ALA A 241 -11.45 13.49 -3.67
N GLU A 242 -12.05 14.58 -3.19
CA GLU A 242 -13.07 15.32 -3.95
C GLU A 242 -12.49 15.94 -5.23
N LEU A 243 -11.31 16.56 -5.15
CA LEU A 243 -10.63 17.14 -6.31
C LEU A 243 -10.27 16.08 -7.35
N SER A 244 -9.78 14.92 -6.92
CA SER A 244 -9.51 13.78 -7.80
C SER A 244 -10.76 13.32 -8.54
N ASN A 245 -11.89 13.22 -7.83
CA ASN A 245 -13.17 12.80 -8.41
C ASN A 245 -13.78 13.86 -9.36
N ARG A 246 -13.52 15.15 -9.11
CA ARG A 246 -13.87 16.22 -10.04
C ARG A 246 -13.03 16.18 -11.31
N LEU A 247 -11.73 15.85 -11.20
CA LEU A 247 -10.85 15.76 -12.35
C LEU A 247 -11.28 14.63 -13.29
N THR A 248 -11.61 13.46 -12.74
CA THR A 248 -12.10 12.32 -13.54
C THR A 248 -13.45 12.60 -14.19
N MET A 249 -14.35 13.36 -13.55
CA MET A 249 -15.60 13.81 -14.18
C MET A 249 -15.36 14.77 -15.36
N VAL A 250 -14.39 15.68 -15.23
CA VAL A 250 -14.03 16.62 -16.31
C VAL A 250 -13.40 15.88 -17.49
N GLU A 251 -12.51 14.93 -17.22
CA GLU A 251 -11.88 14.09 -18.25
C GLU A 251 -12.94 13.23 -19.00
N LYS A 252 -13.91 12.68 -18.28
CA LYS A 252 -15.03 11.93 -18.87
C LYS A 252 -15.95 12.81 -19.73
N ARG A 253 -16.12 14.09 -19.39
CA ARG A 253 -16.88 15.06 -20.20
C ARG A 253 -16.12 15.50 -21.45
N GLN A 254 -14.80 15.64 -21.39
CA GLN A 254 -14.00 15.99 -22.57
C GLN A 254 -13.99 14.85 -23.61
N THR A 255 -13.94 13.59 -23.17
CA THR A 255 -13.95 12.43 -24.07
C THR A 255 -15.30 12.18 -24.75
N THR A 256 -16.41 12.66 -24.19
CA THR A 256 -17.74 12.57 -24.83
C THR A 256 -18.07 13.74 -25.75
N ALA A 257 -17.36 14.87 -25.65
CA ALA A 257 -17.61 16.06 -26.46
C ALA A 257 -16.92 16.05 -27.84
N THR A 258 -15.96 15.15 -28.06
CA THR A 258 -15.22 15.06 -29.33
C THR A 258 -15.68 13.88 -30.18
N ARG A 259 -16.93 13.92 -30.66
CA ARG A 259 -17.36 13.07 -31.79
C ARG A 259 -17.48 13.95 -33.05
N PRO A 260 -16.50 13.89 -33.97
CA PRO A 260 -16.56 14.65 -35.22
C PRO A 260 -17.70 14.15 -36.11
N GLY A 261 -18.35 15.09 -36.78
CA GLY A 261 -19.64 14.96 -37.45
C GLY A 261 -19.76 13.83 -38.46
N GLU A 262 -20.96 13.27 -38.50
CA GLU A 262 -21.44 12.32 -39.49
C GLU A 262 -21.90 13.11 -40.74
N PRO A 263 -21.31 12.89 -41.93
CA PRO A 263 -21.73 13.61 -43.12
C PRO A 263 -22.98 12.96 -43.74
N ASN A 264 -23.97 13.82 -44.01
CA ASN A 264 -25.15 13.65 -44.86
C ASN A 264 -25.19 12.40 -45.74
N ARG A 265 -26.22 11.57 -45.56
CA ARG A 265 -26.67 10.60 -46.56
C ARG A 265 -28.05 11.00 -47.07
N PRO A 266 -28.24 11.24 -48.38
CA PRO A 266 -29.53 11.59 -48.94
C PRO A 266 -30.46 10.38 -49.01
N ALA A 267 -31.76 10.67 -48.92
CA ALA A 267 -32.85 9.72 -49.02
C ALA A 267 -32.88 9.01 -50.37
N ASP A 268 -32.92 7.68 -50.35
CA ASP A 268 -33.19 6.86 -51.52
C ASP A 268 -34.53 6.14 -51.32
N LEU A 269 -35.54 6.66 -52.03
CA LEU A 269 -36.79 5.97 -52.33
C LEU A 269 -36.47 4.83 -53.31
N ASN A 270 -36.66 3.58 -52.91
CA ASN A 270 -37.24 2.50 -53.72
C ASN A 270 -37.00 1.13 -53.09
N ARG A 271 -38.05 0.46 -52.64
CA ARG A 271 -38.13 -1.00 -52.82
C ARG A 271 -39.58 -1.51 -52.85
N PRO A 272 -39.97 -2.30 -53.87
CA PRO A 272 -41.32 -2.83 -54.02
C PRO A 272 -41.56 -4.11 -53.20
N ALA A 273 -42.86 -4.37 -53.03
CA ALA A 273 -43.48 -5.56 -52.48
C ALA A 273 -43.11 -6.84 -53.26
N ASP A 274 -42.91 -7.93 -52.52
CA ASP A 274 -43.44 -9.29 -52.79
C ASP A 274 -42.66 -10.33 -51.97
N ARG A 275 -43.29 -10.97 -50.98
CA ARG A 275 -43.21 -12.44 -50.83
C ARG A 275 -44.26 -12.98 -49.86
N ALA A 276 -45.07 -13.88 -50.39
CA ALA A 276 -46.11 -14.65 -49.72
C ALA A 276 -45.57 -15.56 -48.60
N GLN A 277 -46.33 -15.63 -47.50
CA GLN A 277 -46.25 -16.66 -46.46
C GLN A 277 -47.26 -17.78 -46.75
N PRO A 278 -46.89 -19.07 -46.70
CA PRO A 278 -47.85 -20.15 -46.60
C PRO A 278 -48.13 -20.50 -45.13
N ALA A 279 -49.41 -20.79 -44.88
CA ALA A 279 -49.97 -21.30 -43.64
C ALA A 279 -49.48 -22.71 -43.31
N GLY A 280 -49.41 -23.05 -42.01
CA GLY A 280 -49.42 -24.44 -41.57
C GLY A 280 -48.94 -24.68 -40.14
N GLY A 281 -49.87 -25.11 -39.26
CA GLY A 281 -49.61 -26.16 -38.28
C GLY A 281 -49.25 -25.75 -36.85
N GLN A 282 -50.26 -25.54 -36.00
CA GLN A 282 -50.17 -25.72 -34.55
C GLN A 282 -50.25 -27.22 -34.19
N PRO A 283 -49.57 -27.65 -33.11
CA PRO A 283 -50.15 -28.61 -32.18
C PRO A 283 -50.23 -28.07 -30.73
N PRO A 284 -51.12 -28.64 -29.89
CA PRO A 284 -51.60 -28.02 -28.66
C PRO A 284 -50.67 -28.24 -27.45
N MET A 285 -50.52 -27.20 -26.62
CA MET A 285 -49.96 -27.32 -25.27
C MET A 285 -51.08 -27.54 -24.25
N ALA A 286 -50.86 -28.53 -23.39
CA ALA A 286 -51.70 -28.91 -22.28
C ALA A 286 -51.33 -28.16 -20.99
N ASN A 287 -52.37 -27.84 -20.21
CA ASN A 287 -52.45 -27.78 -18.76
C ASN A 287 -51.39 -26.99 -17.96
N GLN A 288 -51.80 -25.82 -17.45
CA GLN A 288 -51.44 -25.39 -16.09
C GLN A 288 -52.67 -24.84 -15.34
N PRO A 289 -52.84 -25.17 -14.05
CA PRO A 289 -54.02 -24.82 -13.26
C PRO A 289 -53.98 -23.40 -12.69
N ARG A 290 -55.17 -22.78 -12.70
CA ARG A 290 -55.53 -21.54 -12.01
C ARG A 290 -55.36 -21.68 -10.49
N GLN A 291 -54.86 -20.64 -9.84
CA GLN A 291 -55.13 -20.36 -8.43
C GLN A 291 -55.96 -19.07 -8.27
N PRO A 292 -56.79 -18.98 -7.21
CA PRO A 292 -57.99 -18.15 -7.22
C PRO A 292 -57.78 -16.73 -6.69
N GLN A 293 -58.60 -15.83 -7.24
CA GLN A 293 -58.88 -14.51 -6.70
C GLN A 293 -59.61 -14.60 -5.34
N GLN A 294 -59.16 -13.79 -4.38
CA GLN A 294 -59.94 -13.26 -3.26
C GLN A 294 -59.59 -11.76 -3.22
N GLY A 295 -60.48 -10.79 -3.04
CA GLY A 295 -61.84 -10.79 -2.53
C GLY A 295 -61.97 -9.45 -1.79
N TYR A 296 -62.79 -8.54 -2.32
CA TYR A 296 -63.05 -7.20 -1.78
C TYR A 296 -63.71 -7.24 -0.38
N GLY A 297 -63.38 -6.27 0.49
CA GLY A 297 -64.24 -5.84 1.60
C GLY A 297 -63.65 -4.74 2.49
N PRO A 298 -64.46 -3.81 3.07
CA PRO A 298 -64.07 -2.43 3.38
C PRO A 298 -64.17 -2.04 4.88
N MET A 299 -64.05 -0.73 5.17
CA MET A 299 -64.10 0.02 6.46
C MET A 299 -62.71 0.28 7.05
N GLY A 300 -62.27 1.49 7.41
CA GLY A 300 -62.96 2.73 7.76
C GLY A 300 -62.46 3.15 9.15
N ASN A 301 -61.67 4.24 9.25
CA ASN A 301 -61.76 5.24 10.34
C ASN A 301 -60.68 6.33 10.24
N ASN A 302 -61.20 7.54 10.14
CA ASN A 302 -60.54 8.82 10.37
C ASN A 302 -60.31 9.00 11.89
N PRO A 303 -59.35 9.83 12.33
CA PRO A 303 -59.79 11.10 12.91
C PRO A 303 -58.95 12.33 12.54
N VAL A 304 -59.59 13.46 12.85
CA VAL A 304 -59.40 14.86 12.48
C VAL A 304 -58.43 15.60 13.43
N ASN A 305 -57.44 16.34 12.87
CA ASN A 305 -56.98 17.75 13.10
C ASN A 305 -56.64 18.23 14.56
N PRO A 306 -56.03 19.42 14.83
CA PRO A 306 -55.38 20.47 14.01
C PRO A 306 -54.01 21.02 14.52
N GLY A 307 -53.30 21.83 13.70
CA GLY A 307 -52.06 22.51 14.16
C GLY A 307 -51.33 23.46 13.19
N ASN A 308 -52.06 24.44 12.63
CA ASN A 308 -51.67 25.80 12.20
C ASN A 308 -50.19 26.30 12.05
N VAL A 309 -49.93 26.87 10.85
CA VAL A 309 -49.11 28.06 10.41
C VAL A 309 -47.56 28.12 10.49
N PRO A 310 -46.86 29.02 9.73
CA PRO A 310 -47.18 29.68 8.44
C PRO A 310 -46.03 29.64 7.38
N ALA A 311 -46.41 30.07 6.17
CA ALA A 311 -45.61 30.26 4.96
C ALA A 311 -44.51 31.34 5.04
N THR A 312 -43.44 31.13 4.27
CA THR A 312 -42.49 32.18 3.84
C THR A 312 -42.18 32.08 2.34
N PRO A 313 -41.85 33.20 1.67
CA PRO A 313 -41.96 33.39 0.21
C PRO A 313 -40.72 32.95 -0.61
N PRO A 314 -40.87 32.80 -1.94
CA PRO A 314 -39.77 32.38 -2.81
C PRO A 314 -38.75 33.50 -3.07
N THR A 315 -37.47 33.18 -2.92
CA THR A 315 -36.35 34.04 -3.30
C THR A 315 -36.03 33.85 -4.79
N PRO A 316 -35.82 34.93 -5.56
CA PRO A 316 -35.61 34.86 -7.00
C PRO A 316 -34.19 34.49 -7.40
N SER A 317 -34.12 33.82 -8.54
CA SER A 317 -32.95 33.50 -9.35
C SER A 317 -32.06 34.73 -9.60
N GLN A 318 -30.78 34.65 -9.25
CA GLN A 318 -29.74 35.52 -9.82
C GLN A 318 -28.68 34.67 -10.52
N GLN A 319 -28.67 34.81 -11.84
CA GLN A 319 -27.71 34.30 -12.79
C GLN A 319 -26.67 35.40 -13.01
N PRO A 320 -25.36 35.17 -12.80
CA PRO A 320 -24.35 36.13 -13.21
C PRO A 320 -24.05 36.01 -14.72
N PRO A 321 -23.68 37.12 -15.37
CA PRO A 321 -23.59 37.23 -16.82
C PRO A 321 -22.30 36.64 -17.40
N ALA A 322 -22.42 36.26 -18.67
CA ALA A 322 -21.32 35.88 -19.56
C ALA A 322 -20.27 37.01 -19.66
N GLN A 323 -19.00 36.65 -19.49
CA GLN A 323 -17.88 37.51 -19.87
C GLN A 323 -17.40 37.14 -21.28
N ALA A 324 -17.34 38.17 -22.10
CA ALA A 324 -16.99 38.16 -23.50
C ALA A 324 -15.47 38.07 -23.72
N ALA A 325 -15.16 37.65 -24.94
CA ALA A 325 -13.86 37.51 -25.56
C ALA A 325 -12.93 38.72 -25.42
N ASN A 326 -11.63 38.43 -25.30
CA ASN A 326 -10.58 39.25 -25.89
C ASN A 326 -9.41 38.34 -26.32
N GLN A 327 -9.40 37.98 -27.60
CA GLN A 327 -8.18 37.65 -28.33
C GLN A 327 -7.52 38.95 -28.79
N PRO A 328 -6.18 38.96 -28.90
CA PRO A 328 -5.61 39.50 -30.13
C PRO A 328 -4.58 38.56 -30.75
N GLY A 329 -4.75 38.34 -32.05
CA GLY A 329 -3.78 38.84 -33.01
C GLY A 329 -2.58 37.95 -33.33
N ALA A 330 -2.66 37.34 -34.50
CA ALA A 330 -1.60 36.58 -35.17
C ALA A 330 -0.33 37.40 -35.44
N GLY A 331 0.81 36.71 -35.37
CA GLY A 331 2.09 37.11 -35.96
C GLY A 331 2.75 35.89 -36.62
N VAL A 332 3.10 36.04 -37.89
CA VAL A 332 3.51 35.01 -38.85
C VAL A 332 5.04 34.98 -39.01
N ALA A 333 5.56 33.85 -39.48
CA ALA A 333 6.92 33.58 -40.00
C ALA A 333 8.00 33.34 -38.94
N GLY A 334 8.92 32.38 -39.08
CA GLY A 334 9.29 31.46 -40.15
C GLY A 334 10.64 30.83 -39.80
N ALA A 335 11.16 30.00 -40.70
CA ALA A 335 12.53 29.47 -40.76
C ALA A 335 12.86 28.18 -39.98
N SER A 336 12.94 27.12 -40.77
CA SER A 336 13.82 25.97 -40.68
C SER A 336 15.22 26.29 -40.12
N ALA A 337 15.77 25.43 -39.25
CA ALA A 337 17.19 25.02 -39.29
C ALA A 337 17.56 23.97 -38.23
N LEU A 338 18.16 22.89 -38.72
CA LEU A 338 19.34 22.21 -38.18
C LEU A 338 19.23 21.41 -36.86
N ARG A 339 19.12 20.10 -37.09
CA ARG A 339 19.35 18.98 -36.19
C ARG A 339 20.87 18.80 -35.95
N PRO A 340 21.38 18.80 -34.71
CA PRO A 340 22.75 18.36 -34.42
C PRO A 340 22.79 16.86 -34.16
N THR A 341 23.70 16.17 -34.84
CA THR A 341 24.14 14.80 -34.58
C THR A 341 24.97 14.71 -33.30
N PRO A 342 24.88 13.62 -32.51
CA PRO A 342 25.81 13.39 -31.40
C PRO A 342 27.17 12.86 -31.91
N PRO A 343 28.29 13.19 -31.23
CA PRO A 343 29.61 12.69 -31.59
C PRO A 343 29.84 11.25 -31.10
N VAL A 344 30.40 10.45 -32.00
CA VAL A 344 30.92 9.09 -31.80
C VAL A 344 32.17 9.14 -30.93
N THR A 345 32.25 8.28 -29.91
CA THR A 345 33.46 8.09 -29.08
C THR A 345 33.96 6.63 -29.22
N PRO A 346 35.28 6.39 -29.37
CA PRO A 346 35.86 5.07 -29.67
C PRO A 346 36.01 4.12 -28.45
N PRO A 347 36.26 2.80 -28.69
CA PRO A 347 36.28 1.73 -27.67
C PRO A 347 37.57 1.69 -26.83
N PRO A 348 37.57 0.98 -25.68
CA PRO A 348 38.65 1.03 -24.69
C PRO A 348 39.84 0.11 -25.01
N SER A 349 41.03 0.62 -24.75
CA SER A 349 42.30 -0.14 -24.75
C SER A 349 42.41 -1.05 -23.54
N GLN A 350 42.80 -2.29 -23.83
CA GLN A 350 43.30 -3.29 -22.90
C GLN A 350 44.61 -2.83 -22.24
N ARG A 351 44.77 -3.15 -20.95
CA ARG A 351 46.09 -3.43 -20.37
C ARG A 351 45.98 -4.47 -19.25
N GLU A 352 46.65 -5.59 -19.53
CA GLU A 352 47.22 -6.60 -18.63
C GLU A 352 47.67 -6.05 -17.27
N ALA A 353 47.27 -6.71 -16.19
CA ALA A 353 48.00 -7.77 -15.47
C ALA A 353 49.07 -7.19 -14.53
N ASP A 354 48.93 -7.44 -13.21
CA ASP A 354 49.89 -8.28 -12.48
C ASP A 354 49.61 -8.36 -10.96
N LEU A 355 49.96 -9.53 -10.41
CA LEU A 355 50.26 -9.90 -9.01
C LEU A 355 49.15 -9.78 -7.93
N ALA A 356 49.06 -10.61 -6.90
CA ALA A 356 49.54 -11.93 -6.51
C ALA A 356 49.11 -12.09 -5.02
N ALA A 357 48.70 -13.31 -4.64
CA ALA A 357 48.83 -13.93 -3.31
C ALA A 357 48.59 -13.07 -2.04
N ASN A 358 47.53 -13.38 -1.28
CA ASN A 358 47.76 -13.85 0.10
C ASN A 358 46.57 -14.64 0.66
N ALA A 359 46.89 -15.82 1.21
CA ALA A 359 45.99 -16.73 1.89
C ALA A 359 46.10 -16.54 3.40
N THR A 360 44.98 -16.52 4.13
CA THR A 360 44.90 -17.12 5.48
C THR A 360 43.45 -17.29 5.93
N SER A 361 43.00 -18.55 6.05
CA SER A 361 41.79 -18.94 6.76
C SER A 361 42.04 -18.96 8.28
N PRO A 362 41.06 -18.55 9.12
CA PRO A 362 41.03 -18.98 10.51
C PRO A 362 40.04 -20.14 10.72
N ALA A 363 40.47 -21.05 11.58
CA ALA A 363 39.89 -22.33 11.94
C ALA A 363 38.46 -22.28 12.49
N ALA A 364 37.69 -23.32 12.14
CA ALA A 364 36.44 -23.68 12.76
C ALA A 364 36.65 -24.19 14.19
N VAL A 365 35.80 -23.73 15.12
CA VAL A 365 35.74 -24.19 16.51
C VAL A 365 34.53 -25.14 16.63
N PRO A 366 34.72 -26.43 17.00
CA PRO A 366 33.61 -27.32 17.29
C PRO A 366 33.15 -27.15 18.74
N LEU A 367 31.90 -26.69 18.95
CA LEU A 367 31.24 -26.71 20.26
C LEU A 367 30.49 -28.03 20.43
N SER A 368 31.06 -28.91 21.24
CA SER A 368 30.40 -30.11 21.77
C SER A 368 29.33 -29.70 22.79
N VAL A 369 28.05 -29.95 22.47
CA VAL A 369 26.94 -29.78 23.42
C VAL A 369 26.62 -31.13 24.04
N THR A 370 26.89 -31.23 25.34
CA THR A 370 26.60 -32.38 26.19
C THR A 370 25.09 -32.50 26.44
N PRO A 371 24.46 -33.67 26.27
CA PRO A 371 23.05 -33.85 26.63
C PRO A 371 22.87 -33.88 28.15
N SER A 372 21.89 -33.09 28.63
CA SER A 372 21.47 -32.99 30.03
C SER A 372 20.74 -34.28 30.50
N PRO A 373 20.93 -34.77 31.73
CA PRO A 373 20.30 -36.00 32.22
C PRO A 373 18.80 -35.83 32.44
N ALA A 374 18.03 -36.84 32.03
CA ALA A 374 16.60 -36.96 32.24
C ALA A 374 16.25 -37.02 33.74
N ALA A 375 15.28 -36.21 34.16
CA ALA A 375 14.68 -36.28 35.49
C ALA A 375 13.74 -37.51 35.62
N PRO A 376 13.64 -38.10 36.82
CA PRO A 376 12.82 -39.29 37.06
C PRO A 376 11.32 -38.97 37.05
N VAL A 377 10.57 -39.80 36.30
CA VAL A 377 9.12 -39.80 36.18
C VAL A 377 8.49 -40.26 37.52
N PRO A 378 7.52 -39.51 38.10
CA PRO A 378 6.83 -39.93 39.31
C PRO A 378 5.85 -41.11 39.03
N PRO A 379 5.62 -41.98 40.04
CA PRO A 379 4.81 -43.18 39.89
C PRO A 379 3.32 -42.89 39.67
N ALA A 380 2.70 -43.72 38.84
CA ALA A 380 1.29 -43.67 38.47
C ALA A 380 0.37 -43.83 39.71
N PRO A 381 -0.67 -42.99 39.84
CA PRO A 381 -1.69 -43.16 40.89
C PRO A 381 -2.54 -44.41 40.64
N GLN A 382 -2.78 -45.15 41.71
CA GLN A 382 -3.57 -46.38 41.74
C GLN A 382 -5.06 -46.12 41.43
N PRO A 383 -5.76 -47.09 40.83
CA PRO A 383 -7.19 -46.98 40.53
C PRO A 383 -8.01 -47.17 41.81
N VAL A 384 -8.60 -46.07 42.29
CA VAL A 384 -9.63 -46.10 43.34
C VAL A 384 -10.94 -46.64 42.75
N ALA A 385 -11.49 -47.65 43.42
CA ALA A 385 -12.70 -48.35 43.05
C ALA A 385 -13.90 -47.40 42.88
N ALA A 386 -14.45 -47.38 41.68
CA ALA A 386 -15.62 -46.60 41.32
C ALA A 386 -16.87 -47.15 42.01
N ALA A 387 -17.48 -46.35 42.88
CA ALA A 387 -18.84 -46.56 43.34
C ALA A 387 -19.79 -46.36 42.14
N SER A 388 -20.55 -47.40 41.81
CA SER A 388 -21.52 -47.44 40.73
C SER A 388 -22.72 -46.54 41.08
N VAL A 389 -22.67 -45.27 40.68
CA VAL A 389 -23.82 -44.36 40.73
C VAL A 389 -24.58 -44.54 39.42
N ALA A 390 -25.84 -44.98 39.52
CA ALA A 390 -26.71 -45.20 38.37
C ALA A 390 -26.82 -43.91 37.54
N PRO A 391 -26.60 -43.96 36.21
CA PRO A 391 -26.70 -42.79 35.35
C PRO A 391 -28.15 -42.31 35.31
N THR A 392 -28.39 -41.10 35.82
CA THR A 392 -29.64 -40.38 35.59
C THR A 392 -29.80 -40.15 34.08
N PRO A 393 -30.99 -40.38 33.50
CA PRO A 393 -31.24 -40.18 32.08
C PRO A 393 -31.03 -38.69 31.75
N VAL A 394 -29.94 -38.40 31.03
CA VAL A 394 -29.62 -37.07 30.51
C VAL A 394 -30.66 -36.74 29.44
N VAL A 395 -31.62 -35.88 29.78
CA VAL A 395 -32.56 -35.31 28.82
C VAL A 395 -31.73 -34.51 27.79
N PRO A 396 -31.84 -34.78 26.48
CA PRO A 396 -31.10 -34.05 25.45
C PRO A 396 -31.38 -32.55 25.58
N ALA A 397 -30.34 -31.76 25.87
CA ALA A 397 -30.46 -30.31 25.92
C ALA A 397 -30.93 -29.80 24.55
N ALA A 398 -31.95 -28.97 24.54
CA ALA A 398 -32.46 -28.35 23.32
C ALA A 398 -31.32 -27.58 22.61
N PRO A 399 -31.23 -27.65 21.27
CA PRO A 399 -30.19 -26.95 20.53
C PRO A 399 -30.29 -25.44 20.80
N VAL A 400 -29.22 -24.87 21.33
CA VAL A 400 -29.09 -23.43 21.58
C VAL A 400 -29.14 -22.72 20.22
N ALA A 401 -30.01 -21.72 20.09
CA ALA A 401 -30.11 -20.93 18.86
C ALA A 401 -28.77 -20.26 18.54
N PRO A 402 -28.32 -20.23 17.27
CA PRO A 402 -27.05 -19.62 16.90
C PRO A 402 -27.09 -18.11 17.17
N THR A 403 -26.16 -17.64 18.01
CA THR A 403 -25.97 -16.21 18.27
C THR A 403 -25.33 -15.56 17.06
N ARG A 404 -25.97 -14.50 16.55
CA ARG A 404 -25.47 -13.69 15.43
C ARG A 404 -24.92 -12.36 15.94
N LEU A 405 -23.75 -11.99 15.45
CA LEU A 405 -23.12 -10.70 15.72
C LEU A 405 -22.85 -9.97 14.39
N PHE A 406 -22.74 -8.66 14.43
CA PHE A 406 -22.60 -7.80 13.27
C PHE A 406 -21.42 -6.86 13.45
N ALA A 407 -20.66 -6.64 12.38
CA ALA A 407 -19.52 -5.73 12.37
C ALA A 407 -19.51 -4.87 11.11
N ARG A 408 -19.01 -3.65 11.23
CA ARG A 408 -18.89 -2.73 10.09
C ARG A 408 -17.59 -2.92 9.29
N THR A 409 -16.47 -3.10 9.98
CA THR A 409 -15.15 -3.25 9.39
C THR A 409 -14.42 -4.40 10.09
N ALA A 410 -13.52 -5.06 9.37
CA ALA A 410 -12.45 -5.80 10.04
C ALA A 410 -11.46 -4.78 10.59
N ASP A 411 -10.96 -5.01 11.80
CA ASP A 411 -9.88 -4.19 12.36
C ASP A 411 -8.58 -4.44 11.60
N LEU A 412 -7.85 -3.35 11.34
CA LEU A 412 -6.64 -3.19 10.51
C LEU A 412 -5.50 -4.19 10.82
N GLY A 413 -5.72 -5.48 10.60
CA GLY A 413 -4.63 -6.44 10.69
C GLY A 413 -4.96 -7.91 10.85
N ASN A 414 -6.24 -8.35 11.00
CA ASN A 414 -6.67 -9.78 10.92
C ASN A 414 -7.94 -10.15 11.73
N GLY A 415 -8.91 -9.27 11.99
CA GLY A 415 -10.05 -9.74 12.78
C GLY A 415 -11.11 -8.72 13.17
N PHE A 416 -11.95 -9.10 14.12
CA PHE A 416 -13.01 -8.26 14.69
C PHE A 416 -12.84 -8.16 16.20
N SER A 417 -12.63 -6.95 16.72
CA SER A 417 -12.62 -6.70 18.17
C SER A 417 -14.01 -6.93 18.74
N VAL A 418 -14.09 -7.57 19.91
CA VAL A 418 -15.37 -7.84 20.58
C VAL A 418 -16.16 -6.54 20.85
N SER A 419 -15.48 -5.42 21.10
CA SER A 419 -16.10 -4.11 21.28
C SER A 419 -16.69 -3.49 20.00
N GLY A 420 -16.30 -3.98 18.83
CA GLY A 420 -16.82 -3.55 17.53
C GLY A 420 -17.99 -4.40 17.03
N LEU A 421 -18.40 -5.42 17.79
CA LEU A 421 -19.50 -6.31 17.46
C LEU A 421 -20.81 -5.81 18.09
N SER A 422 -21.89 -5.85 17.31
CA SER A 422 -23.25 -5.58 17.78
C SER A 422 -24.12 -6.82 17.61
N GLU A 423 -25.07 -7.04 18.51
CA GLU A 423 -26.09 -8.09 18.36
C GLU A 423 -27.18 -7.70 17.35
N GLN A 424 -27.29 -6.40 17.03
CA GLN A 424 -28.31 -5.85 16.16
C GLN A 424 -27.74 -5.54 14.77
N ALA A 425 -28.47 -5.94 13.73
CA ALA A 425 -28.17 -5.59 12.35
C ALA A 425 -28.43 -4.09 12.12
N GLU A 426 -27.44 -3.26 12.41
CA GLU A 426 -27.50 -1.82 12.17
C GLU A 426 -27.16 -1.46 10.70
N ARG A 427 -27.52 -0.23 10.32
CA ARG A 427 -27.24 0.27 8.97
C ARG A 427 -25.73 0.35 8.72
N GLY A 428 -25.28 -0.32 7.66
CA GLY A 428 -23.88 -0.32 7.25
C GLY A 428 -23.01 -1.36 7.96
N MET A 429 -23.59 -2.31 8.71
CA MET A 429 -22.86 -3.48 9.18
C MET A 429 -22.59 -4.43 8.00
N VAL A 430 -21.35 -4.44 7.52
CA VAL A 430 -20.92 -5.20 6.34
C VAL A 430 -20.85 -6.70 6.63
N TYR A 431 -20.51 -7.08 7.85
CA TYR A 431 -20.22 -8.46 8.24
C TYR A 431 -21.29 -9.04 9.17
N GLU A 432 -21.65 -10.29 8.93
CA GLU A 432 -22.46 -11.12 9.83
C GLU A 432 -21.59 -12.27 10.34
N LEU A 433 -21.48 -12.40 11.65
CA LEU A 433 -20.77 -13.46 12.34
C LEU A 433 -21.79 -14.42 12.96
N GLU A 434 -21.57 -15.72 12.77
CA GLU A 434 -22.38 -16.80 13.34
C GLU A 434 -21.49 -17.66 14.24
N LEU A 435 -21.77 -17.65 15.55
CA LEU A 435 -20.96 -18.40 16.53
C LEU A 435 -21.25 -19.89 16.38
N THR A 436 -20.21 -20.67 16.05
CA THR A 436 -20.29 -22.13 15.97
C THR A 436 -19.89 -22.79 17.29
N SER A 437 -19.03 -22.14 18.07
CA SER A 437 -18.68 -22.51 19.45
C SER A 437 -18.29 -21.26 20.25
N PRO A 438 -18.04 -21.37 21.57
CA PRO A 438 -17.55 -20.24 22.37
C PRO A 438 -16.21 -19.65 21.91
N GLN A 439 -15.42 -20.39 21.12
CA GLN A 439 -14.10 -19.97 20.64
C GLN A 439 -13.98 -19.93 19.11
N THR A 440 -15.01 -20.38 18.38
CA THR A 440 -15.01 -20.41 16.91
C THR A 440 -16.28 -19.78 16.36
N ALA A 441 -16.15 -19.03 15.27
CA ALA A 441 -17.27 -18.44 14.57
C ALA A 441 -17.03 -18.51 13.06
N GLN A 442 -18.10 -18.39 12.28
CA GLN A 442 -18.02 -18.18 10.84
C GLN A 442 -18.49 -16.77 10.52
N PHE A 443 -18.00 -16.18 9.44
CA PHE A 443 -18.46 -14.88 9.00
C PHE A 443 -18.73 -14.82 7.51
N ARG A 444 -19.64 -13.93 7.12
CA ARG A 444 -20.01 -13.65 5.74
C ARG A 444 -20.35 -12.16 5.57
N ILE A 445 -20.44 -11.72 4.32
CA ILE A 445 -20.95 -10.38 4.02
C ILE A 445 -22.47 -10.38 4.14
N SER A 446 -23.02 -9.37 4.81
CA SER A 446 -24.45 -9.20 4.97
C SER A 446 -25.15 -9.02 3.62
N ALA A 447 -26.28 -9.67 3.45
CA ALA A 447 -27.12 -9.52 2.24
C ALA A 447 -27.97 -8.24 2.27
N ALA A 448 -27.95 -7.47 3.36
CA ALA A 448 -28.71 -6.23 3.47
C ALA A 448 -28.25 -5.20 2.41
N PRO A 449 -29.19 -4.53 1.71
CA PRO A 449 -28.84 -3.63 0.61
C PRO A 449 -27.98 -2.45 1.07
N GLU A 450 -28.18 -1.94 2.29
CA GLU A 450 -27.35 -0.87 2.85
C GLU A 450 -25.92 -1.34 3.14
N ALA A 451 -25.76 -2.56 3.67
CA ALA A 451 -24.45 -3.15 3.92
C ALA A 451 -23.67 -3.37 2.61
N GLN A 452 -24.36 -3.87 1.59
CA GLN A 452 -23.83 -4.06 0.24
C GLN A 452 -23.36 -2.73 -0.38
N GLN A 453 -24.16 -1.67 -0.25
CA GLN A 453 -23.79 -0.34 -0.74
C GLN A 453 -22.55 0.21 -0.05
N VAL A 454 -22.44 0.04 1.27
CA VAL A 454 -21.26 0.47 2.04
C VAL A 454 -20.02 -0.33 1.65
N ALA A 455 -20.13 -1.65 1.53
CA ALA A 455 -19.02 -2.50 1.09
C ALA A 455 -18.54 -2.15 -0.33
N MET A 456 -19.46 -1.75 -1.22
CA MET A 456 -19.15 -1.39 -2.61
C MET A 456 -18.63 0.04 -2.78
N SER A 457 -18.85 0.95 -1.82
CA SER A 457 -18.38 2.33 -1.93
C SER A 457 -16.85 2.42 -1.76
N ASP A 458 -16.28 1.53 -0.95
CA ASP A 458 -14.83 1.35 -0.79
C ASP A 458 -14.46 -0.13 -0.52
N PRO A 459 -14.42 -0.97 -1.57
CA PRO A 459 -14.15 -2.40 -1.42
C PRO A 459 -12.80 -2.69 -0.78
N TYR A 460 -11.80 -1.83 -1.01
CA TYR A 460 -10.46 -2.02 -0.46
C TYR A 460 -10.48 -1.84 1.05
N SER A 461 -11.09 -0.77 1.57
CA SER A 461 -11.14 -0.55 3.02
C SER A 461 -12.05 -1.53 3.74
N TYR A 462 -13.19 -1.91 3.14
CA TYR A 462 -14.14 -2.76 3.83
C TYR A 462 -13.84 -4.24 3.70
N LEU A 463 -13.34 -4.73 2.56
CA LEU A 463 -13.33 -6.16 2.23
C LEU A 463 -11.94 -6.79 2.14
N SER A 464 -10.87 -6.02 1.84
CA SER A 464 -9.55 -6.60 1.52
C SER A 464 -8.91 -7.39 2.67
N ASP A 465 -9.18 -6.99 3.91
CA ASP A 465 -8.61 -7.64 5.09
C ASP A 465 -9.27 -8.99 5.43
N ALA A 466 -10.55 -9.17 5.05
CA ALA A 466 -11.35 -10.32 5.49
C ALA A 466 -11.87 -11.21 4.36
N CYS A 467 -11.78 -10.76 3.11
CA CYS A 467 -12.38 -11.45 1.96
C CYS A 467 -11.35 -11.71 0.85
N LEU A 468 -11.56 -12.81 0.12
CA LEU A 468 -10.88 -13.13 -1.13
C LEU A 468 -11.87 -12.99 -2.29
N TYR A 469 -11.46 -12.27 -3.33
CA TYR A 469 -12.28 -12.02 -4.52
C TYR A 469 -12.15 -13.17 -5.53
N GLU A 470 -13.25 -13.85 -5.82
CA GLU A 470 -13.29 -14.92 -6.81
C GLU A 470 -13.43 -14.37 -8.25
N ASN A 471 -14.16 -13.26 -8.41
CA ASN A 471 -14.29 -12.55 -9.68
C ASN A 471 -14.24 -11.03 -9.48
N GLN A 472 -14.00 -10.27 -10.56
CA GLN A 472 -14.03 -8.81 -10.52
C GLN A 472 -15.46 -8.29 -10.73
N PRO A 473 -15.81 -7.13 -10.13
CA PRO A 473 -17.12 -6.52 -10.35
C PRO A 473 -17.26 -6.11 -11.82
N ASN A 474 -18.20 -6.73 -12.54
CA ASN A 474 -18.49 -6.34 -13.91
C ASN A 474 -19.28 -5.02 -13.91
N MET A 475 -18.59 -3.90 -14.14
CA MET A 475 -19.20 -2.57 -14.13
C MET A 475 -20.24 -2.32 -15.24
N GLN A 476 -20.42 -3.25 -16.19
CA GLN A 476 -21.42 -3.12 -17.25
C GLN A 476 -22.82 -3.56 -16.81
N SER A 477 -22.92 -4.45 -15.82
CA SER A 477 -24.20 -4.87 -15.25
C SER A 477 -24.58 -3.87 -14.16
N GLY A 478 -25.51 -2.95 -14.46
CA GLY A 478 -25.91 -1.83 -13.57
C GLY A 478 -26.43 -2.20 -12.17
N THR A 479 -26.43 -3.47 -11.78
CA THR A 479 -26.80 -3.98 -10.45
C THR A 479 -25.80 -5.04 -10.02
N VAL A 480 -24.61 -4.62 -9.58
CA VAL A 480 -23.64 -5.54 -8.97
C VAL A 480 -24.02 -5.79 -7.51
N ARG A 481 -24.05 -7.06 -7.10
CA ARG A 481 -24.20 -7.46 -5.68
C ARG A 481 -23.06 -8.36 -5.25
N ILE A 482 -22.67 -8.26 -3.98
CA ILE A 482 -21.67 -9.13 -3.39
C ILE A 482 -22.35 -10.38 -2.84
N GLN A 483 -21.96 -11.54 -3.35
CA GLN A 483 -22.38 -12.84 -2.87
C GLN A 483 -21.24 -13.52 -2.12
N THR A 484 -21.50 -13.99 -0.89
CA THR A 484 -20.53 -14.85 -0.20
C THR A 484 -20.66 -16.27 -0.75
N LEU A 485 -19.59 -16.75 -1.40
CA LEU A 485 -19.49 -18.11 -1.96
C LEU A 485 -19.07 -19.11 -0.89
N THR A 486 -18.13 -18.71 -0.03
CA THR A 486 -17.66 -19.53 1.10
C THR A 486 -17.50 -18.62 2.32
N PRO A 487 -18.15 -18.95 3.47
CA PRO A 487 -17.98 -18.16 4.68
C PRO A 487 -16.53 -18.28 5.19
N GLY A 488 -16.02 -17.21 5.79
CA GLY A 488 -14.73 -17.22 6.46
C GLY A 488 -14.83 -17.83 7.86
N GLN A 489 -13.68 -18.19 8.44
CA GLN A 489 -13.56 -18.77 9.77
C GLN A 489 -12.87 -17.80 10.74
N LEU A 490 -13.32 -17.82 11.99
CA LEU A 490 -12.83 -17.00 13.09
C LEU A 490 -12.47 -17.87 14.29
N THR A 491 -11.43 -17.47 15.01
CA THR A 491 -11.07 -18.02 16.33
C THR A 491 -10.92 -16.87 17.33
N LEU A 492 -11.50 -17.00 18.52
CA LEU A 492 -11.40 -15.99 19.57
C LEU A 492 -10.03 -16.09 20.27
N VAL A 493 -9.21 -15.04 20.18
CA VAL A 493 -7.91 -14.95 20.83
C VAL A 493 -7.89 -13.70 21.71
N GLY A 494 -8.12 -13.88 23.02
CA GLY A 494 -8.35 -12.76 23.94
C GLY A 494 -9.68 -12.06 23.62
N ASP A 495 -9.64 -10.75 23.44
CA ASP A 495 -10.82 -9.91 23.12
C ASP A 495 -10.98 -9.62 21.63
N LYS A 496 -10.39 -10.47 20.78
CA LYS A 496 -10.41 -10.31 19.32
C LYS A 496 -10.75 -11.63 18.62
N TRP A 497 -11.73 -11.59 17.74
CA TRP A 497 -12.00 -12.67 16.79
C TRP A 497 -11.00 -12.57 15.64
N GLN A 498 -10.02 -13.45 15.63
CA GLN A 498 -8.99 -13.51 14.59
C GLN A 498 -9.49 -14.32 13.39
N ILE A 499 -9.34 -13.77 12.18
CA ILE A 499 -9.64 -14.43 10.91
C ILE A 499 -8.59 -15.53 10.69
N THR A 500 -9.04 -16.78 10.72
CA THR A 500 -8.22 -17.95 10.39
C THR A 500 -8.38 -18.34 8.92
N GLU A 501 -9.54 -18.10 8.33
CA GLU A 501 -9.81 -18.30 6.92
C GLU A 501 -10.65 -17.13 6.37
N LYS A 502 -10.19 -16.48 5.30
CA LYS A 502 -10.91 -15.36 4.67
C LYS A 502 -12.15 -15.86 3.94
N ALA A 503 -13.22 -15.08 3.95
CA ALA A 503 -14.44 -15.40 3.21
C ALA A 503 -14.21 -15.29 1.69
N ARG A 504 -14.70 -16.23 0.89
CA ARG A 504 -14.68 -16.11 -0.57
C ARG A 504 -15.92 -15.40 -1.05
N ILE A 505 -15.75 -14.34 -1.82
CA ILE A 505 -16.84 -13.51 -2.30
C ILE A 505 -16.79 -13.38 -3.81
N GLY A 506 -17.97 -13.28 -4.42
CA GLY A 506 -18.12 -12.97 -5.83
C GLY A 506 -19.07 -11.81 -6.06
N PHE A 507 -18.98 -11.22 -7.25
CA PHE A 507 -19.88 -10.15 -7.71
C PHE A 507 -20.84 -10.71 -8.75
N VAL A 508 -22.15 -10.63 -8.47
CA VAL A 508 -23.23 -11.15 -9.33
C VAL A 508 -24.10 -10.05 -9.91
#